data_AF-Q21EB8-F1
#
_entry.id   AF-Q21EB8-F1
#
_cell.length_a   1.000
_cell.length_b   1.000
_cell.length_c   1.000
_cell.angle_alpha   90.00
_cell.angle_beta   90.00
_cell.angle_gamma   90.00
#
_symmetry.space_group_name_H-M   'P 1'
#
loop_
_entity.id
_entity.type
_entity.pdbx_description
1 polymer ?
#
loop_
_entity_poly.entity_id
_entity_poly.type
_entity_poly.pdbx_seq_one_letter_code
_entity_poly.pdbx_strand_id
1 'polypeptide(L)'
;MKYKLISAMALTLGCVANANAYEKIFEWNDPVQGNYPAECSAAKTYGTGGGSPGYIYYYDEFTVNCPLHPTLKVGVEKSWSSSQGNRCNRVTVNNSAYTTSWNDCNNWRVYKK
;
A
#
# COMPACT_ATOMS: atom_id res chain seq x y z
N MET A 1 -47.01 -13.59 43.34
CA MET A 1 -46.54 -13.02 42.06
C MET A 1 -45.17 -13.61 41.74
N LYS A 2 -45.11 -14.66 40.89
CA LYS A 2 -43.85 -15.35 40.54
C LYS A 2 -43.90 -15.78 39.08
N TYR A 3 -43.60 -14.86 38.17
CA TYR A 3 -43.15 -15.17 36.81
C TYR A 3 -42.22 -14.04 36.37
N LYS A 4 -40.92 -14.26 36.49
CA LYS A 4 -39.89 -13.51 35.77
C LYS A 4 -38.83 -14.52 35.37
N LEU A 5 -38.30 -14.32 34.15
CA LEU A 5 -37.39 -15.19 33.40
C LEU A 5 -38.15 -16.11 32.44
N ILE A 6 -38.22 -15.69 31.18
CA ILE A 6 -37.60 -16.35 30.02
C ILE A 6 -38.03 -15.55 28.78
N SER A 7 -37.06 -14.93 28.11
CA SER A 7 -37.03 -14.45 26.71
C SER A 7 -35.79 -13.54 26.59
N ALA A 8 -34.56 -14.06 26.56
CA ALA A 8 -33.92 -14.73 25.43
C ALA A 8 -34.05 -13.96 24.10
N MET A 9 -32.92 -13.40 23.67
CA MET A 9 -32.46 -13.33 22.28
C MET A 9 -33.34 -12.60 21.26
N ALA A 10 -33.25 -11.27 21.24
CA ALA A 10 -33.51 -10.42 20.07
C ALA A 10 -32.94 -9.03 20.43
N LEU A 11 -31.91 -8.44 19.83
CA LEU A 11 -31.47 -8.38 18.45
C LEU A 11 -29.92 -8.39 18.43
N THR A 12 -29.31 -9.49 18.01
CA THR A 12 -27.97 -9.49 17.41
C THR A 12 -28.12 -9.44 15.90
N LEU A 13 -28.62 -8.33 15.38
CA LEU A 13 -28.76 -8.02 13.95
C LEU A 13 -28.65 -6.49 13.83
N GLY A 14 -27.71 -5.90 13.15
CA GLY A 14 -26.53 -6.40 12.50
C GLY A 14 -25.62 -5.19 12.32
N CYS A 15 -24.49 -5.17 13.00
CA CYS A 15 -23.40 -4.33 12.57
C CYS A 15 -22.73 -5.06 11.41
N VAL A 16 -23.34 -5.04 10.22
CA VAL A 16 -22.56 -5.16 8.98
C VAL A 16 -21.77 -3.86 8.86
N ALA A 17 -20.72 -3.75 9.68
CA ALA A 17 -19.63 -2.85 9.40
C ALA A 17 -18.99 -3.39 8.11
N ASN A 18 -19.53 -2.98 6.96
CA ASN A 18 -18.75 -2.92 5.73
C ASN A 18 -17.71 -1.81 5.93
N ALA A 19 -16.76 -2.06 6.83
CA ALA A 19 -15.47 -1.43 6.69
C ALA A 19 -14.95 -1.97 5.37
N ASN A 20 -14.99 -1.14 4.32
CA ASN A 20 -14.19 -1.37 3.12
C ASN A 20 -12.72 -1.20 3.55
N ALA A 21 -12.25 -2.13 4.37
CA ALA A 21 -10.88 -2.22 4.80
C ALA A 21 -10.13 -2.68 3.56
N TYR A 22 -9.43 -1.75 2.94
CA TYR A 22 -8.59 -2.06 1.80
C TYR A 22 -7.67 -3.21 2.17
N GLU A 23 -7.70 -4.28 1.38
CA GLU A 23 -6.94 -5.49 1.65
C GLU A 23 -5.48 -5.22 1.30
N LYS A 24 -4.55 -5.35 2.25
CA LYS A 24 -3.11 -5.20 2.00
C LYS A 24 -2.65 -6.41 1.20
N ILE A 25 -2.24 -6.20 -0.05
CA ILE A 25 -1.80 -7.27 -0.94
C ILE A 25 -0.28 -7.38 -1.03
N PHE A 26 0.43 -6.27 -0.73
CA PHE A 26 1.87 -6.18 -0.92
C PHE A 26 2.45 -5.07 -0.02
N GLU A 27 3.65 -5.29 0.51
CA GLU A 27 4.43 -4.28 1.21
C GLU A 27 5.89 -4.42 0.78
N TRP A 28 6.49 -3.32 0.32
CA TRP A 28 7.92 -3.22 0.01
C TRP A 28 8.70 -2.84 1.28
N ASN A 29 9.74 -3.62 1.60
CA ASN A 29 10.56 -3.52 2.81
C ASN A 29 9.72 -3.33 4.09
N ASP A 30 8.79 -4.24 4.34
CA ASP A 30 8.11 -4.36 5.62
C ASP A 30 9.17 -4.46 6.75
N PRO A 31 9.14 -3.58 7.76
CA PRO A 31 10.13 -3.59 8.84
C PRO A 31 10.04 -4.82 9.76
N VAL A 32 8.93 -5.56 9.70
CA VAL A 32 8.69 -6.79 10.46
C VAL A 32 8.97 -8.02 9.60
N GLN A 33 8.52 -8.02 8.34
CA GLN A 33 8.54 -9.21 7.47
C GLN A 33 9.61 -9.18 6.35
N GLY A 34 10.30 -8.06 6.14
CA GLY A 34 11.28 -7.89 5.06
C GLY A 34 10.66 -7.42 3.74
N ASN A 35 11.30 -7.72 2.61
CA ASN A 35 11.01 -7.03 1.35
C ASN A 35 9.56 -7.10 0.87
N TYR A 36 8.91 -8.27 0.87
CA TYR A 36 7.50 -8.46 0.48
C TYR A 36 7.04 -9.88 0.83
N PRO A 37 5.71 -10.16 0.85
CA PRO A 37 5.19 -11.51 1.08
C PRO A 37 5.85 -12.53 0.14
N ALA A 38 6.20 -13.72 0.65
CA ALA A 38 7.01 -14.70 -0.07
C ALA A 38 6.37 -15.20 -1.38
N GLU A 39 5.04 -15.13 -1.45
CA GLU A 39 4.24 -15.48 -2.61
C GLU A 39 4.21 -14.39 -3.69
N CYS A 40 4.57 -13.16 -3.33
CA CYS A 40 4.67 -12.05 -4.27
C CYS A 40 6.08 -11.93 -4.84
N SER A 41 6.21 -11.18 -5.93
CA SER A 41 7.48 -10.72 -6.47
C SER A 41 7.38 -9.24 -6.83
N ALA A 42 8.50 -8.54 -6.71
CA ALA A 42 8.61 -7.18 -7.21
C ALA A 42 10.00 -6.95 -7.81
N ALA A 43 10.01 -6.41 -9.02
CA ALA A 43 11.22 -6.11 -9.76
C ALA A 43 11.16 -4.67 -10.28
N LYS A 44 12.26 -3.93 -10.14
CA LYS A 44 12.39 -2.60 -10.73
C LYS A 44 12.48 -2.74 -12.25
N THR A 45 11.52 -2.18 -12.97
CA THR A 45 11.42 -2.27 -14.44
C THR A 45 11.85 -0.99 -15.15
N TYR A 46 11.79 0.14 -14.46
CA TYR A 46 12.25 1.40 -15.01
C TYR A 46 12.84 2.29 -13.91
N GLY A 47 13.80 3.12 -14.30
CA GLY A 47 14.43 4.09 -13.42
C GLY A 47 14.93 5.25 -14.28
N THR A 48 14.52 6.47 -13.95
CA THR A 48 15.03 7.69 -14.59
C THR A 48 15.41 8.72 -13.55
N GLY A 49 16.33 9.61 -13.93
CA GLY A 49 16.79 10.72 -13.12
C GLY A 49 17.00 11.95 -13.99
N GLY A 50 16.66 13.13 -13.47
CA GLY A 50 16.87 14.42 -14.13
C GLY A 50 16.85 15.53 -13.09
N GLY A 51 17.62 16.59 -13.29
CA GLY A 51 17.74 17.64 -12.27
C GLY A 51 18.17 18.99 -12.81
N SER A 52 17.79 20.01 -12.05
CA SER A 52 18.24 21.40 -12.18
C SER A 52 19.24 21.70 -11.05
N PRO A 53 20.04 22.78 -11.13
CA PRO A 53 20.97 23.14 -10.04
C PRO A 53 20.24 23.20 -8.69
N GLY A 54 20.64 22.33 -7.76
CA GLY A 54 20.06 22.24 -6.41
C GLY A 54 18.94 21.20 -6.20
N TYR A 55 18.36 20.63 -7.26
CA TYR A 55 17.31 19.59 -7.17
C TYR A 55 17.51 18.46 -8.19
N ILE A 56 17.48 17.23 -7.73
CA ILE A 56 17.46 16.04 -8.59
C ILE A 56 16.15 15.30 -8.36
N TYR A 57 15.41 15.01 -9.43
CA TYR A 57 14.21 14.21 -9.42
C TYR A 57 14.53 12.82 -9.96
N TYR A 58 14.00 11.81 -9.30
CA TYR A 58 14.11 10.43 -9.76
C TYR A 58 12.73 9.78 -9.74
N TYR A 59 12.53 8.90 -10.70
CA TYR A 59 11.34 8.07 -10.79
C TYR A 59 11.77 6.62 -10.99
N ASP A 60 11.29 5.74 -10.12
CA ASP A 60 11.46 4.31 -10.23
C ASP A 60 10.09 3.65 -10.46
N GLU A 61 10.01 2.68 -11.37
CA GLU A 61 8.84 1.83 -11.57
C GLU A 61 9.17 0.40 -11.15
N PHE A 62 8.27 -0.21 -10.38
CA PHE A 62 8.33 -1.60 -9.98
C PHE A 62 7.18 -2.37 -10.61
N THR A 63 7.47 -3.51 -11.22
CA THR A 63 6.45 -4.49 -11.59
C THR A 63 6.25 -5.44 -10.42
N VAL A 64 5.04 -5.47 -9.89
CA VAL A 64 4.61 -6.29 -8.75
C VAL A 64 3.68 -7.38 -9.24
N ASN A 65 3.99 -8.64 -8.89
CA ASN A 65 3.14 -9.79 -9.17
C ASN A 65 2.82 -10.50 -7.86
N CYS A 66 1.53 -10.62 -7.55
CA CYS A 66 1.03 -11.38 -6.41
C CYS A 66 -0.03 -12.37 -6.90
N PRO A 67 -0.15 -13.58 -6.32
CA PRO A 67 -1.19 -14.53 -6.71
C PRO A 67 -2.57 -13.92 -6.57
N LEU A 68 -3.50 -14.27 -7.49
CA LEU A 68 -4.89 -13.79 -7.50
C LEU A 68 -5.06 -12.28 -7.77
N HIS A 69 -3.97 -11.56 -8.04
CA HIS A 69 -3.98 -10.15 -8.45
C HIS A 69 -3.41 -9.99 -9.86
N PRO A 70 -3.87 -9.00 -10.64
CA PRO A 70 -3.22 -8.66 -11.88
C PRO A 70 -1.79 -8.18 -11.62
N THR A 71 -0.92 -8.26 -12.62
CA THR A 71 0.37 -7.57 -12.58
C THR A 71 0.15 -6.07 -12.41
N LEU A 72 0.77 -5.49 -11.39
CA LEU A 72 0.68 -4.07 -11.08
C LEU A 72 2.01 -3.38 -11.39
N LYS A 73 1.94 -2.12 -11.80
CA LYS A 73 3.10 -1.23 -11.89
C LYS A 73 2.98 -0.17 -10.81
N VAL A 74 4.00 -0.09 -9.97
CA VAL A 74 4.10 0.87 -8.88
C VAL A 74 5.16 1.90 -9.21
N GLY A 75 4.75 3.16 -9.34
CA GLY A 75 5.65 4.29 -9.55
C GLY A 75 6.07 4.91 -8.23
N VAL A 76 7.35 5.21 -8.07
CA VAL A 76 7.95 5.83 -6.88
C VAL A 76 8.70 7.09 -7.30
N GLU A 77 8.12 8.25 -6.98
CA GLU A 77 8.70 9.57 -7.25
C GLU A 77 9.47 10.06 -6.04
N LYS A 78 10.75 10.39 -6.23
CA LYS A 78 11.63 10.96 -5.21
C LYS A 78 12.34 12.19 -5.72
N SER A 79 12.68 13.08 -4.80
CA SER A 79 13.56 14.21 -5.08
C SER A 79 14.70 14.24 -4.07
N TRP A 80 15.82 14.79 -4.49
CA TRP A 80 16.96 15.09 -3.65
C TRP A 80 17.26 16.57 -3.74
N SER A 81 17.45 17.22 -2.59
CA SER A 81 18.05 18.54 -2.51
C SER A 81 19.25 18.50 -1.57
N SER A 82 20.24 19.36 -1.81
CA SER A 82 21.42 19.47 -0.95
C SER A 82 21.10 19.94 0.47
N SER A 83 19.96 20.61 0.69
CA SER A 83 19.55 21.15 1.98
C SER A 83 18.62 20.24 2.78
N GLN A 84 17.88 19.35 2.12
CA GLN A 84 16.86 18.50 2.76
C GLN A 84 17.09 16.99 2.58
N GLY A 85 18.05 16.60 1.74
CA GLY A 85 18.33 15.19 1.45
C GLY A 85 17.28 14.54 0.54
N ASN A 86 17.16 13.20 0.61
CA ASN A 86 16.21 12.43 -0.17
C ASN A 86 14.80 12.54 0.42
N ARG A 87 13.84 12.94 -0.41
CA ARG A 87 12.43 13.01 -0.06
C ARG A 87 11.61 12.11 -0.98
N CYS A 88 10.68 11.37 -0.39
CA CYS A 88 9.66 10.67 -1.16
C CYS A 88 8.49 11.59 -1.46
N ASN A 89 8.21 11.81 -2.74
CA ASN A 89 7.16 12.72 -3.16
C ASN A 89 5.84 11.99 -3.32
N ARG A 90 5.87 10.81 -3.95
CA ARG A 90 4.66 10.06 -4.26
C ARG A 90 4.95 8.59 -4.53
N VAL A 91 4.00 7.73 -4.15
CA VAL A 91 3.93 6.36 -4.65
C VAL A 91 2.58 6.14 -5.31
N THR A 92 2.55 5.62 -6.54
CA THR A 92 1.32 5.42 -7.34
C THR A 92 1.24 3.99 -7.85
N VAL A 93 0.03 3.53 -8.19
CA VAL A 93 -0.21 2.24 -8.85
C VAL A 93 -0.99 2.46 -10.14
N ASN A 94 -0.63 1.75 -11.20
CA ASN A 94 -1.23 1.90 -12.54
C ASN A 94 -2.63 1.27 -12.70
N ASN A 95 -3.31 0.95 -11.59
CA ASN A 95 -4.59 0.28 -11.60
C ASN A 95 -5.55 0.96 -10.61
N SER A 96 -6.70 1.44 -11.11
CA SER A 96 -7.67 2.21 -10.33
C SER A 96 -8.37 1.41 -9.23
N ALA A 97 -8.42 0.08 -9.35
CA ALA A 97 -8.93 -0.83 -8.32
C ALA A 97 -7.96 -1.01 -7.14
N TYR A 98 -6.78 -0.41 -7.20
CA TYR A 98 -5.76 -0.46 -6.16
C TYR A 98 -5.40 0.94 -5.67
N THR A 99 -4.83 1.01 -4.48
CA THR A 99 -4.27 2.23 -3.89
C THR A 99 -2.94 1.92 -3.24
N THR A 100 -2.15 2.95 -3.02
CA THR A 100 -0.85 2.88 -2.36
C THR A 100 -0.86 3.67 -1.06
N SER A 101 -0.02 3.25 -0.11
CA SER A 101 0.35 4.03 1.08
C SER A 101 1.86 3.87 1.29
N TRP A 102 2.54 4.87 1.83
CA TRP A 102 3.99 4.81 2.03
C TRP A 102 4.44 5.61 3.24
N ASN A 103 5.49 5.11 3.89
CA ASN A 103 6.22 5.84 4.93
C ASN A 103 7.35 6.65 4.28
N ASP A 104 8.08 6.00 3.35
CA ASP A 104 9.14 6.59 2.56
C ASP A 104 9.26 5.86 1.21
N CYS A 105 10.24 6.23 0.37
CA CYS A 105 10.39 5.64 -0.96
C CYS A 105 10.95 4.21 -0.97
N ASN A 106 11.46 3.77 0.18
CA ASN A 106 11.90 2.41 0.43
C ASN A 106 10.90 1.63 1.29
N ASN A 107 9.80 2.20 1.79
CA ASN A 107 8.73 1.46 2.47
C ASN A 107 7.34 1.92 2.01
N TRP A 108 6.72 1.11 1.17
CA TRP A 108 5.41 1.39 0.58
C TRP A 108 4.56 0.13 0.45
N ARG A 109 3.26 0.30 0.36
CA ARG A 109 2.24 -0.74 0.46
C ARG A 109 1.23 -0.58 -0.65
N VAL A 110 0.71 -1.70 -1.14
CA VAL A 110 -0.38 -1.72 -2.12
C VAL A 110 -1.58 -2.39 -1.47
N TYR A 111 -2.74 -1.78 -1.67
CA TYR A 111 -4.01 -2.29 -1.19
C TYR A 111 -5.01 -2.39 -2.33
N LYS A 112 -5.84 -3.43 -2.28
CA LYS A 112 -7.03 -3.54 -3.12
C LYS A 112 -8.16 -2.71 -2.52
N LYS A 113 -8.82 -1.91 -3.36
CA LYS A 113 -9.94 -1.04 -2.94
C LYS A 113 -11.22 -1.81 -2.65
#